data_AF-C4XFG2-F1
#
_entry.id   AF-C4XFG2-F1
#
_cell.length_a   1.000
_cell.length_b   1.000
_cell.length_c   1.000
_cell.angle_alpha   90.00
_cell.angle_beta   90.00
_cell.angle_gamma   90.00
#
_symmetry.space_group_name_H-M   'P 1'
#
loop_
_entity.id
_entity.type
_entity.pdbx_description
1 polymer ?
#
loop_
_entity_poly.entity_id
_entity_poly.type
_entity_poly.pdbx_seq_one_letter_code
_entity_poly.pdbx_strand_id
1 'polypeptide(L)'
;MIIIYKGANVKLSIKEIIKRIKILEDELIVLNQEEDKDNYVIYLKDETVEKSSYNFNKTNKKRQEINQEILRLKIIVQKANIKTITSYKGLSISELLILLAQKSSLVQRFDLLCSKKQKTRKTTNDGQIEYIEYLYDINELKNTNLKLKQEIATMQVAIDKANIETLIEI
;
A
#
# COMPACT_ATOMS: atom_id res chain seq x y z
N MET A 1 -17.83 15.04 -7.66
CA MET A 1 -18.46 14.73 -8.96
C MET A 1 -17.86 13.41 -9.45
N ILE A 2 -18.64 12.33 -9.44
CA ILE A 2 -18.17 11.00 -9.87
C ILE A 2 -18.11 11.00 -11.39
N ILE A 3 -16.91 11.08 -11.96
CA ILE A 3 -16.73 10.83 -13.39
C ILE A 3 -16.73 9.31 -13.56
N ILE A 4 -17.87 8.78 -13.97
CA ILE A 4 -17.99 7.40 -14.45
C ILE A 4 -17.77 7.47 -15.96
N TYR A 5 -16.65 6.94 -16.44
CA TYR A 5 -16.36 6.85 -17.87
C TYR A 5 -17.24 5.78 -18.51
N LYS A 6 -18.52 6.10 -18.74
CA LYS A 6 -19.44 5.29 -19.55
C LYS A 6 -19.42 5.85 -20.98
N GLY A 7 -18.72 5.16 -21.88
CA GLY A 7 -18.85 5.38 -23.33
C GLY A 7 -17.90 6.39 -23.98
N ALA A 8 -16.89 6.90 -23.27
CA ALA A 8 -15.83 7.71 -23.87
C ALA A 8 -14.51 6.94 -23.76
N ASN A 9 -13.81 6.72 -24.88
CA ASN A 9 -12.45 6.14 -24.89
C ASN A 9 -11.48 7.13 -24.24
N VAL A 10 -11.32 7.04 -22.93
CA VAL A 10 -10.41 7.89 -22.17
C VAL A 10 -9.11 7.13 -21.94
N LYS A 11 -7.99 7.79 -22.25
CA LYS A 11 -6.65 7.30 -21.96
C LYS A 11 -6.18 7.91 -20.65
N LEU A 12 -5.93 7.08 -19.64
CA LEU A 12 -5.29 7.52 -18.40
C LEU A 12 -4.00 6.74 -18.17
N SER A 13 -3.05 7.38 -17.51
CA SER A 13 -1.85 6.72 -17.01
C SER A 13 -2.18 5.72 -15.90
N ILE A 14 -1.33 4.70 -15.70
CA ILE A 14 -1.45 3.78 -14.54
C ILE A 14 -1.52 4.59 -13.24
N LYS A 15 -0.71 5.66 -13.11
CA LYS A 15 -0.69 6.54 -11.94
C LYS A 15 -2.04 7.21 -11.68
N GLU A 16 -2.72 7.70 -12.71
CA GLU A 16 -4.04 8.31 -12.59
C GLU A 16 -5.11 7.30 -12.19
N ILE A 17 -5.03 6.08 -12.73
CA ILE A 17 -5.95 4.99 -12.35
C ILE A 17 -5.76 4.62 -10.88
N ILE A 18 -4.52 4.47 -10.41
CA ILE A 18 -4.20 4.20 -9.00
C ILE A 18 -4.72 5.33 -8.11
N LYS A 19 -4.55 6.59 -8.51
CA LYS A 19 -5.10 7.74 -7.80
C LYS A 19 -6.63 7.68 -7.73
N ARG A 20 -7.29 7.28 -8.81
CA ARG A 20 -8.75 7.13 -8.83
C ARG A 20 -9.23 6.02 -7.91
N ILE A 21 -8.54 4.87 -7.88
CA ILE A 21 -8.80 3.78 -6.92
C ILE A 21 -8.73 4.32 -5.50
N LYS A 22 -7.67 5.08 -5.16
CA LYS A 22 -7.52 5.64 -3.81
C LYS A 22 -8.66 6.58 -3.43
N ILE A 23 -9.09 7.45 -4.34
CA ILE A 23 -10.25 8.34 -4.10
C ILE A 23 -11.51 7.53 -3.80
N LEU A 24 -11.75 6.45 -4.55
CA LEU A 24 -12.90 5.57 -4.32
C LEU A 24 -12.80 4.81 -2.99
N GLU A 25 -11.61 4.37 -2.59
CA GLU A 25 -11.36 3.76 -1.27
C GLU A 25 -11.59 4.78 -0.14
N ASP A 26 -11.16 6.03 -0.31
CA ASP A 26 -11.41 7.13 0.64
C ASP A 26 -12.92 7.44 0.73
N GLU A 27 -13.65 7.43 -0.40
CA GLU A 27 -15.12 7.57 -0.42
C GLU A 27 -15.82 6.46 0.38
N LEU A 28 -15.31 5.22 0.37
CA LEU A 28 -15.83 4.13 1.20
C LEU A 28 -15.56 4.36 2.70
N ILE A 29 -14.39 4.89 3.04
CA ILE A 29 -14.07 5.24 4.43
C ILE A 29 -15.06 6.30 4.95
N VAL A 30 -15.31 7.35 4.17
CA VAL A 30 -16.29 8.38 4.51
C VAL A 30 -17.69 7.77 4.65
N LEU A 31 -18.11 6.91 3.71
CA LEU A 31 -19.41 6.25 3.77
C LEU A 31 -19.58 5.39 5.02
N ASN A 32 -18.53 4.71 5.48
CA ASN A 32 -18.55 3.93 6.72
C ASN A 32 -18.69 4.85 7.94
N GLN A 33 -17.96 5.97 7.97
CA GLN A 33 -18.05 6.95 9.06
C GLN A 33 -19.42 7.63 9.15
N GLU A 34 -20.07 7.87 8.02
CA GLU A 34 -21.45 8.37 7.96
C GLU A 34 -22.42 7.30 8.49
N GLU A 35 -22.29 6.06 8.03
CA GLU A 35 -23.15 4.95 8.47
C GLU A 35 -23.00 4.66 9.96
N ASP A 36 -21.79 4.69 10.52
CA ASP A 36 -21.54 4.46 11.96
C ASP A 36 -22.22 5.51 12.86
N LYS A 37 -22.48 6.72 12.34
CA LYS A 37 -23.15 7.80 13.08
C LYS A 37 -24.67 7.73 12.98
N ASP A 38 -25.17 7.36 11.80
CA ASP A 38 -26.59 7.56 11.45
C ASP A 38 -27.42 6.27 11.49
N ASN A 39 -26.78 5.11 11.75
CA ASN A 39 -27.43 3.79 11.73
C ASN A 39 -28.29 3.47 12.99
N TYR A 40 -28.22 4.26 14.05
CA TYR A 40 -29.09 4.16 15.22
C TYR A 40 -29.45 5.53 15.77
N VAL A 41 -30.53 5.59 16.55
CA VAL A 41 -30.91 6.79 17.33
C VAL A 41 -31.14 6.38 18.78
N ILE A 42 -30.58 7.14 19.71
CA ILE A 42 -30.76 6.96 21.15
C ILE A 42 -31.65 8.10 21.66
N TYR A 43 -32.68 7.77 22.44
CA TYR A 43 -33.62 8.75 22.99
C TYR A 43 -34.13 8.29 24.36
N LEU A 44 -34.50 9.24 25.22
CA LEU A 44 -35.12 8.93 26.52
C LEU A 44 -36.60 8.61 26.35
N LYS A 45 -37.15 7.90 27.35
CA LYS A 45 -38.59 7.63 27.41
C LYS A 45 -39.34 8.97 27.45
N ASP A 46 -40.32 9.11 26.56
CA ASP A 46 -41.19 10.28 26.38
C ASP A 46 -40.59 11.50 25.65
N GLU A 47 -39.42 11.36 24.99
CA GLU A 47 -38.88 12.39 24.09
C GLU A 47 -39.34 12.21 22.63
N THR A 48 -39.57 13.32 21.93
CA THR A 48 -39.81 13.32 20.49
C THR A 48 -38.51 13.15 19.72
N VAL A 49 -38.40 12.09 18.94
CA VAL A 49 -37.19 11.72 18.20
C VAL A 49 -37.22 12.30 16.80
N GLU A 50 -36.14 12.96 16.38
CA GLU A 50 -35.96 13.34 14.99
C GLU A 50 -35.72 12.08 14.12
N LYS A 51 -36.43 12.01 12.99
CA LYS A 51 -36.36 10.86 12.10
C LYS A 51 -35.04 10.89 11.32
N SER A 52 -34.20 9.87 11.51
CA SER A 52 -32.97 9.70 10.71
C SER A 52 -33.30 9.57 9.21
N SER A 53 -32.46 10.20 8.38
CA SER A 53 -32.52 10.10 6.92
C SER A 53 -31.79 8.87 6.37
N TYR A 54 -31.16 8.08 7.24
CA TYR A 54 -30.39 6.89 6.88
C TYR A 54 -31.26 5.83 6.17
N ASN A 55 -30.72 5.23 5.12
CA ASN A 55 -31.34 4.13 4.39
C ASN A 55 -30.29 3.09 4.02
N PHE A 56 -30.32 1.94 4.71
CA PHE A 56 -29.40 0.83 4.49
C PHE A 56 -29.30 0.41 3.02
N ASN A 57 -30.43 0.22 2.33
CA ASN A 57 -30.41 -0.26 0.94
C ASN A 57 -29.73 0.75 -0.01
N LYS A 58 -29.96 2.05 0.19
CA LYS A 58 -29.33 3.11 -0.60
C LYS A 58 -27.82 3.17 -0.33
N THR A 59 -27.43 3.13 0.94
CA THR A 59 -26.03 3.14 1.37
C THR A 59 -25.29 1.91 0.84
N ASN A 60 -25.88 0.72 0.99
CA ASN A 60 -25.30 -0.54 0.52
C ASN A 60 -25.19 -0.58 -1.01
N LYS A 61 -26.18 -0.07 -1.76
CA LYS A 61 -26.11 0.04 -3.21
C LYS A 61 -24.94 0.94 -3.66
N LYS A 62 -24.78 2.11 -3.04
CA LYS A 62 -23.66 3.02 -3.32
C LYS A 62 -22.31 2.33 -3.03
N ARG A 63 -22.20 1.60 -1.91
CA ARG A 63 -21.01 0.80 -1.56
C ARG A 63 -20.69 -0.25 -2.62
N GLN A 64 -21.70 -0.97 -3.11
CA GLN A 64 -21.53 -1.97 -4.17
C GLN A 64 -21.04 -1.35 -5.48
N GLU A 65 -21.62 -0.23 -5.91
CA GLU A 65 -21.20 0.50 -7.11
C GLU A 65 -19.74 0.95 -7.03
N ILE A 66 -19.32 1.51 -5.89
CA ILE A 66 -17.92 1.92 -5.66
C ILE A 66 -16.98 0.70 -5.69
N ASN A 67 -17.33 -0.38 -5.00
CA ASN A 67 -16.50 -1.59 -4.97
C ASN A 67 -16.35 -2.25 -6.35
N GLN A 68 -17.41 -2.27 -7.16
CA GLN A 68 -17.36 -2.78 -8.53
C GLN A 68 -16.42 -1.95 -9.40
N GLU A 69 -16.44 -0.62 -9.28
CA GLU A 69 -15.53 0.24 -10.03
C GLU A 69 -14.07 0.08 -9.57
N ILE A 70 -13.82 -0.04 -8.26
CA ILE A 70 -12.49 -0.36 -7.73
C ILE A 70 -11.97 -1.67 -8.32
N LEU A 71 -12.81 -2.71 -8.35
CA LEU A 71 -12.44 -4.01 -8.92
C LEU A 71 -12.09 -3.88 -10.41
N ARG A 72 -12.92 -3.18 -11.20
CA ARG A 72 -12.68 -2.93 -12.62
C ARG A 72 -11.31 -2.28 -12.84
N LEU A 73 -11.03 -1.20 -12.12
CA LEU A 73 -9.78 -0.45 -12.24
C LEU A 73 -8.56 -1.27 -11.78
N LYS A 74 -8.68 -2.05 -10.69
CA LYS A 74 -7.60 -2.94 -10.20
C LYS A 74 -7.24 -4.01 -11.24
N ILE A 75 -8.22 -4.60 -11.90
CA ILE A 75 -7.97 -5.58 -12.99
C ILE A 75 -7.23 -4.92 -14.16
N ILE A 76 -7.62 -3.70 -14.54
CA ILE A 76 -6.96 -2.94 -15.61
C ILE A 76 -5.49 -2.68 -15.26
N VAL A 77 -5.22 -2.18 -14.05
CA VAL A 77 -3.85 -1.94 -13.56
C VAL A 77 -3.04 -3.24 -13.53
N GLN A 78 -3.62 -4.34 -13.05
CA GLN A 78 -2.91 -5.62 -13.00
C GLN A 78 -2.50 -6.11 -14.40
N LYS A 79 -3.40 -6.01 -15.39
CA LYS A 79 -3.09 -6.36 -16.78
C LYS A 79 -1.98 -5.48 -17.36
N ALA A 80 -2.00 -4.18 -17.04
CA ALA A 80 -0.95 -3.27 -17.48
C ALA A 80 0.39 -3.59 -16.81
N ASN A 81 0.41 -3.85 -15.50
CA ASN A 81 1.64 -4.16 -14.78
C ASN A 81 2.36 -5.41 -15.30
N ILE A 82 1.61 -6.41 -15.77
CA ILE A 82 2.17 -7.62 -16.37
C ILE A 82 2.80 -7.31 -17.74
N LYS A 83 2.24 -6.38 -18.51
CA LYS A 83 2.66 -6.08 -19.88
C LYS A 83 3.73 -4.99 -19.98
N THR A 84 3.72 -4.03 -19.07
CA THR A 84 4.62 -2.88 -19.12
C THR A 84 6.01 -3.25 -18.65
N ILE A 85 6.97 -3.18 -19.56
CA ILE A 85 8.39 -3.35 -19.28
C ILE A 85 8.98 -2.04 -18.73
N THR A 86 9.73 -2.14 -17.64
CA THR A 86 10.39 -1.00 -16.99
C THR A 86 11.82 -0.82 -17.51
N SER A 87 12.42 0.34 -17.23
CA SER A 87 13.83 0.58 -17.51
C SER A 87 14.78 -0.25 -16.63
N TYR A 88 14.28 -0.87 -15.56
CA TYR A 88 15.09 -1.64 -14.64
C TYR A 88 15.22 -3.09 -15.13
N LYS A 89 16.40 -3.41 -15.69
CA LYS A 89 16.78 -4.77 -16.13
C LYS A 89 15.78 -5.44 -17.08
N GLY A 90 14.97 -4.66 -17.81
CA GLY A 90 13.94 -5.18 -18.72
C GLY A 90 12.83 -5.97 -18.04
N LEU A 91 12.64 -5.80 -16.72
CA LEU A 91 11.57 -6.47 -15.98
C LEU A 91 10.24 -5.73 -16.13
N SER A 92 9.14 -6.47 -16.16
CA SER A 92 7.80 -5.90 -16.06
C SER A 92 7.57 -5.23 -14.70
N ILE A 93 6.58 -4.33 -14.62
CA ILE A 93 6.19 -3.72 -13.32
C ILE A 93 5.82 -4.82 -12.32
N SER A 94 5.08 -5.85 -12.75
CA SER A 94 4.69 -6.97 -11.88
C SER A 94 5.90 -7.74 -11.32
N GLU A 95 6.86 -8.11 -12.16
CA GLU A 95 8.09 -8.78 -11.71
C GLU A 95 8.90 -7.89 -10.77
N LEU A 96 8.98 -6.59 -11.08
CA LEU A 96 9.72 -5.64 -10.28
C LEU A 96 9.09 -5.40 -8.91
N LEU A 97 7.76 -5.40 -8.80
CA LEU A 97 7.05 -5.33 -7.52
C LEU A 97 7.32 -6.57 -6.64
N ILE A 98 7.38 -7.76 -7.24
CA ILE A 98 7.75 -9.00 -6.52
C ILE A 98 9.19 -8.90 -6.02
N LEU A 99 10.12 -8.49 -6.88
CA LEU A 99 11.53 -8.33 -6.52
C LEU A 99 11.72 -7.27 -5.43
N LEU A 100 10.97 -6.17 -5.52
CA LEU A 100 10.95 -5.10 -4.52
C LEU A 100 10.52 -5.66 -3.16
N ALA A 101 9.44 -6.42 -3.09
CA ALA A 101 8.96 -7.02 -1.84
C ALA A 101 10.00 -7.96 -1.20
N GLN A 102 10.64 -8.81 -2.01
CA GLN A 102 11.72 -9.70 -1.56
C GLN A 102 12.89 -8.91 -0.98
N LYS A 103 13.34 -7.86 -1.69
CA LYS A 103 14.46 -7.03 -1.24
C LYS A 103 14.10 -6.17 -0.03
N SER A 104 12.88 -5.65 0.07
CA SER A 104 12.40 -4.93 1.25
C SER A 104 12.40 -5.83 2.49
N SER A 105 12.00 -7.09 2.37
CA SER A 105 12.09 -8.05 3.48
C SER A 105 13.54 -8.32 3.90
N LEU A 106 14.47 -8.43 2.94
CA LEU A 106 15.90 -8.55 3.23
C LEU A 106 16.46 -7.31 3.94
N VAL A 107 16.07 -6.11 3.52
CA VAL A 107 16.46 -4.86 4.20
C VAL A 107 15.97 -4.84 5.65
N GLN A 108 14.73 -5.24 5.92
CA GLN A 108 14.22 -5.31 7.30
C GLN A 108 15.07 -6.25 8.16
N ARG A 109 15.43 -7.42 7.63
CA ARG A 109 16.34 -8.36 8.31
C ARG A 109 17.72 -7.73 8.53
N PHE A 110 18.29 -7.08 7.53
CA PHE A 110 19.62 -6.49 7.62
C PHE A 110 19.66 -5.29 8.56
N ASP A 111 18.62 -4.46 8.59
CA ASP A 111 18.50 -3.36 9.56
C ASP A 111 18.54 -3.88 11.01
N LEU A 112 17.83 -4.98 11.29
CA LEU A 112 17.87 -5.63 12.59
C LEU A 112 19.29 -6.14 12.94
N LEU A 113 19.97 -6.77 11.99
CA LEU A 113 21.32 -7.31 12.21
C LEU A 113 22.39 -6.21 12.32
N CYS A 114 22.26 -5.13 11.56
CA CYS A 114 23.13 -3.95 11.59
C CYS A 114 22.96 -3.11 12.86
N SER A 115 21.82 -3.23 13.56
CA SER A 115 21.56 -2.55 14.83
C SER A 115 22.41 -3.07 16.00
N LYS A 116 23.04 -4.24 15.82
CA LYS A 116 23.87 -4.88 16.85
C LYS A 116 25.26 -4.23 16.91
N LYS A 117 25.99 -4.50 18.00
CA LYS A 117 27.41 -4.17 18.14
C LYS A 117 28.22 -5.46 18.04
N GLN A 118 29.43 -5.40 17.46
CA GLN A 118 30.22 -6.59 17.14
C GLN A 118 30.44 -7.47 18.36
N LYS A 119 30.80 -6.81 19.46
CA LYS A 119 31.00 -7.42 20.77
C LYS A 119 30.35 -6.54 21.83
N THR A 120 29.59 -7.15 22.72
CA THR A 120 28.98 -6.47 23.87
C THR A 120 29.21 -7.25 25.14
N ARG A 121 29.46 -6.54 26.23
CA ARG A 121 29.53 -7.11 27.58
C ARG A 121 28.21 -6.85 28.30
N LYS A 122 27.65 -7.88 28.94
CA LYS A 122 26.44 -7.82 29.74
C LYS A 122 26.70 -8.43 31.12
N THR A 123 26.06 -7.92 32.15
CA THR A 123 26.03 -8.57 33.46
C THR A 123 24.69 -9.29 33.59
N THR A 124 24.73 -10.57 33.96
CA THR A 124 23.52 -11.36 34.21
C THR A 124 22.84 -10.92 35.52
N ASN A 125 21.60 -11.36 35.72
CA ASN A 125 20.88 -11.09 36.97
C ASN A 125 21.62 -11.65 38.20
N ASP A 126 22.38 -12.73 38.01
CA ASP A 126 23.17 -13.39 39.06
C ASP A 126 24.60 -12.79 39.20
N GLY A 127 24.86 -11.65 38.56
CA GLY A 127 26.12 -10.91 38.68
C GLY A 127 27.28 -11.43 37.81
N GLN A 128 27.07 -12.47 37.00
CA GLN A 128 28.10 -13.01 36.10
C GLN A 128 28.30 -12.12 34.87
N ILE A 129 29.51 -12.12 34.30
CA ILE A 129 29.81 -11.37 33.08
C ILE A 129 29.63 -12.27 31.86
N GLU A 130 28.78 -11.85 30.94
CA GLU A 130 28.60 -12.47 29.63
C GLU A 130 29.17 -11.57 28.52
N TYR A 131 29.84 -12.19 27.56
CA TYR A 131 30.22 -11.54 26.30
C TYR A 131 29.38 -12.11 25.17
N ILE A 132 28.70 -11.23 24.44
CA ILE A 132 27.98 -11.57 23.22
C ILE A 132 28.82 -11.05 22.06
N GLU A 133 29.21 -11.96 21.17
CA GLU A 133 29.98 -11.66 19.96
C GLU A 133 29.23 -12.21 18.75
N TYR A 134 28.99 -11.35 17.76
CA TYR A 134 28.28 -11.75 16.54
C TYR A 134 29.29 -12.31 15.53
N LEU A 135 28.92 -13.42 14.86
CA LEU A 135 29.80 -14.18 13.96
C LEU A 135 29.92 -13.61 12.54
N TYR A 136 29.38 -12.43 12.30
CA TYR A 136 29.42 -11.73 11.02
C TYR A 136 30.02 -10.33 11.20
N ASP A 137 30.62 -9.78 10.16
CA ASP A 137 31.11 -8.40 10.17
C ASP A 137 29.92 -7.44 9.99
N ILE A 138 29.66 -6.65 11.04
CA ILE A 138 28.57 -5.69 11.05
C ILE A 138 28.79 -4.54 10.06
N ASN A 139 30.03 -4.11 9.84
CA ASN A 139 30.37 -3.04 8.90
C ASN A 139 30.23 -3.50 7.46
N GLU A 140 30.67 -4.72 7.14
CA GLU A 140 30.43 -5.34 5.83
C GLU A 140 28.91 -5.47 5.55
N LEU A 141 28.15 -5.91 6.55
CA LEU A 141 26.70 -6.02 6.44
C LEU A 141 26.03 -4.66 6.23
N LYS A 142 26.48 -3.60 6.92
CA LYS A 142 25.99 -2.22 6.71
C LYS A 142 26.22 -1.75 5.28
N ASN A 143 27.41 -1.99 4.73
CA ASN A 143 27.71 -1.63 3.35
C ASN A 143 26.84 -2.40 2.35
N THR A 144 26.63 -3.69 2.60
CA THR A 144 25.74 -4.54 1.79
C THR A 144 24.30 -4.05 1.84
N ASN A 145 23.81 -3.72 3.04
CA ASN A 145 22.46 -3.20 3.25
C ASN A 145 22.27 -1.82 2.59
N LEU A 146 23.29 -0.96 2.62
CA LEU A 146 23.25 0.33 1.91
C LEU A 146 23.10 0.14 0.39
N LYS A 147 23.88 -0.76 -0.20
CA LYS A 147 23.77 -1.09 -1.64
C LYS A 147 22.39 -1.63 -1.98
N LEU A 148 21.82 -2.48 -1.12
CA LEU A 148 20.48 -3.03 -1.30
C LEU A 148 19.40 -1.93 -1.27
N LYS A 149 19.51 -0.97 -0.34
CA LYS A 149 18.62 0.21 -0.28
C LYS A 149 18.71 1.09 -1.52
N GLN A 150 19.92 1.30 -2.05
CA GLN A 150 20.13 2.04 -3.31
C GLN A 150 19.53 1.31 -4.52
N GLU A 151 19.65 -0.02 -4.55
CA GLU A 151 19.04 -0.84 -5.59
C GLU A 151 17.51 -0.72 -5.55
N ILE A 152 16.90 -0.81 -4.35
CA ILE A 152 15.46 -0.60 -4.13
C ILE A 152 15.01 0.78 -4.63
N ALA A 153 15.75 1.85 -4.30
CA ALA A 153 15.40 3.19 -4.77
C ALA A 153 15.40 3.28 -6.30
N THR A 154 16.36 2.61 -6.95
CA THR A 154 16.42 2.54 -8.42
C THR A 154 15.21 1.81 -9.01
N MET A 155 14.77 0.71 -8.38
CA MET A 155 13.55 0.00 -8.79
C MET A 155 12.31 0.88 -8.66
N GLN A 156 12.19 1.60 -7.53
CA GLN A 156 11.05 2.49 -7.29
C GLN A 156 10.95 3.58 -8.36
N VAL A 157 12.07 4.23 -8.70
CA VAL A 157 12.12 5.23 -9.78
C VAL A 157 11.68 4.63 -11.12
N ALA A 158 12.10 3.40 -11.44
CA ALA A 158 11.70 2.73 -12.68
C ALA A 158 10.19 2.41 -12.72
N ILE A 159 9.62 1.97 -11.60
CA ILE A 159 8.17 1.74 -11.46
C ILE A 159 7.41 3.06 -11.63
N ASP A 160 7.83 4.12 -10.93
CA ASP A 160 7.15 5.41 -10.97
C ASP A 160 7.16 6.02 -12.38
N LYS A 161 8.29 5.91 -13.08
CA LYS A 161 8.41 6.33 -14.48
C LYS A 161 7.43 5.55 -15.36
N ALA A 162 7.43 4.22 -15.27
CA ALA A 162 6.54 3.36 -16.06
C ALA A 162 5.06 3.65 -15.77
N ASN A 163 4.72 3.94 -14.52
CA ASN A 163 3.36 4.30 -14.10
C ASN A 163 2.86 5.62 -14.69
N ILE A 164 3.76 6.57 -14.92
CA ILE A 164 3.45 7.88 -15.53
C ILE A 164 3.33 7.74 -17.05
N GLU A 165 4.27 7.03 -17.67
CA GLU A 165 4.40 6.99 -19.13
C GLU A 165 3.42 6.01 -19.81
N THR A 166 2.93 4.99 -19.08
CA THR A 166 2.01 4.00 -19.66
C THR A 166 0.58 4.51 -19.64
N LEU A 167 0.03 4.79 -20.83
CA LEU A 167 -1.39 5.13 -21.03
C LEU A 167 -2.23 3.87 -21.30
N ILE A 168 -3.39 3.79 -20.66
CA ILE A 168 -4.35 2.69 -20.79
C ILE A 168 -5.71 3.25 -21.18
N GLU A 169 -6.39 2.56 -22.11
CA GLU A 169 -7.76 2.84 -22.51
C GLU A 169 -8.74 2.21 -21.51
N ILE A 170 -9.73 2.98 -21.04
CA ILE A 170 -10.61 2.63 -19.91
C ILE A 170 -12.08 2.92 -20.22
#